data_AF-X1UMI6-F1
#
_entry.id   AF-X1UMI6-F1
#
_cell.length_a   1.000
_cell.length_b   1.000
_cell.length_c   1.000
_cell.angle_alpha   90.00
_cell.angle_beta   90.00
_cell.angle_gamma   90.00
#
_symmetry.space_group_name_H-M   'P 1'
#
loop_
_entity.id
_entity.type
_entity.pdbx_description
1 polymer ?
#
loop_
_entity_poly.entity_id
_entity_poly.type
_entity_poly.pdbx_seq_one_letter_code
_entity_poly.pdbx_strand_id
1 'polypeptide(L)' 'MARTVIPFGPQHPVFPEPIQLKLECEDETVVGVMPVIGYVHRGIEKACELNTIRKNVFLVERICGICS' A
#
# COMPACT_ATOMS: atom_id res chain seq x y z
N MET A 1 -24.42 18.27 -1.54
CA MET A 1 -24.41 17.20 -2.56
C MET A 1 -24.20 15.87 -1.86
N ALA A 2 -24.70 14.77 -2.41
CA ALA A 2 -24.52 13.45 -1.80
C ALA A 2 -23.10 12.94 -2.08
N ARG A 3 -22.39 12.48 -1.05
CA ARG A 3 -21.06 11.89 -1.19
C ARG A 3 -21.16 10.38 -1.32
N THR A 4 -20.46 9.82 -2.29
CA THR A 4 -20.33 8.37 -2.46
C THR A 4 -18.91 7.95 -2.11
N VAL A 5 -18.77 6.85 -1.37
CA VAL A 5 -17.46 6.27 -1.05
C VAL A 5 -17.24 5.05 -1.94
N ILE A 6 -16.23 5.11 -2.80
CA ILE A 6 -15.88 4.04 -3.73
C ILE A 6 -14.60 3.33 -3.21
N PRO A 7 -14.65 2.00 -2.98
CA PRO A 7 -13.44 1.24 -2.69
C PRO A 7 -12.64 1.04 -3.99
N PHE A 8 -11.35 1.35 -3.95
CA PHE A 8 -10.45 1.21 -5.09
C PHE A 8 -9.21 0.38 -4.69
N GLY A 9 -9.00 -0.76 -5.35
CA GLY A 9 -8.02 -1.77 -4.95
C GLY A 9 -8.58 -2.78 -3.93
N PRO A 10 -7.73 -3.57 -3.24
CA PRO A 10 -6.26 -3.54 -3.27
C PRO A 10 -5.65 -4.09 -4.57
N GLN A 11 -6.35 -5.01 -5.23
CA GLN A 11 -5.93 -5.61 -6.49
C GLN A 11 -6.73 -4.96 -7.62
N HIS A 12 -6.16 -3.95 -8.25
CA HIS A 12 -6.75 -3.28 -9.42
C HIS A 12 -5.75 -3.36 -10.58
N PRO A 13 -6.17 -3.61 -11.84
CA PRO A 13 -5.25 -3.80 -12.97
C PRO A 13 -4.30 -2.62 -13.22
N VAL A 14 -4.69 -1.40 -12.81
CA VAL A 14 -3.86 -0.19 -12.97
C VAL A 14 -2.73 -0.10 -11.94
N PHE A 15 -2.79 -0.86 -10.86
CA PHE A 15 -1.85 -0.76 -9.76
C PHE A 15 -0.70 -1.78 -9.93
N PRO A 16 0.55 -1.31 -10.05
CA PRO A 16 1.73 -2.19 -10.09
C PRO A 16 2.00 -2.85 -8.74
N GLU A 17 1.52 -2.26 -7.63
CA GLU A 17 1.62 -2.79 -6.28
C GLU A 17 0.27 -2.73 -5.56
N PRO A 18 -0.01 -3.57 -4.54
CA PRO A 18 -1.30 -3.57 -3.87
C PRO A 18 -1.53 -2.30 -3.04
N ILE A 19 -2.56 -1.53 -3.39
CA ILE A 19 -2.95 -0.29 -2.70
C ILE A 19 -4.46 -0.26 -2.57
N GLN A 20 -4.97 -0.07 -1.36
CA GLN A 20 -6.39 0.11 -1.10
C GLN A 20 -6.70 1.56 -0.74
N LEU A 21 -7.59 2.18 -1.50
CA LEU A 21 -8.05 3.55 -1.30
C LEU A 21 -9.57 3.55 -1.09
N LYS A 22 -10.05 4.44 -0.22
CA LYS A 22 -11.45 4.85 -0.19
C LYS A 22 -11.53 6.23 -0.82
N LEU A 23 -12.16 6.32 -1.98
CA LEU A 23 -12.34 7.57 -2.72
C LEU A 23 -13.68 8.17 -2.31
N GLU A 24 -13.67 9.43 -1.85
CA GLU A 24 -14.88 10.21 -1.64
C GLU A 24 -15.14 11.02 -2.91
N CYS A 25 -16.26 10.72 -3.57
CA CYS A 25 -16.66 11.38 -4.81
C CYS A 25 -17.93 12.21 -4.61
N GLU A 26 -17.93 13.43 -5.15
CA GLU A 26 -19.12 14.23 -5.42
C GLU A 26 -19.28 14.27 -6.94
N ASP A 27 -20.31 13.60 -7.45
CA ASP A 27 -20.49 13.32 -8.87
C ASP A 27 -19.22 12.67 -9.49
N GLU A 28 -18.63 13.30 -10.51
CA GLU A 28 -17.42 12.83 -11.19
C GLU A 28 -16.11 13.38 -10.57
N THR A 29 -16.21 14.13 -9.47
CA THR A 29 -15.05 14.77 -8.84
C THR A 29 -14.65 14.04 -7.56
N VAL A 30 -13.38 13.62 -7.50
CA VAL A 30 -12.79 13.10 -6.25
C VAL A 30 -12.52 14.29 -5.32
N VAL A 31 -13.23 14.34 -4.19
CA VAL A 31 -13.09 15.39 -3.17
C VAL A 31 -12.24 14.96 -1.98
N GLY A 32 -11.99 13.65 -1.83
CA GLY A 32 -11.17 13.11 -0.76
C GLY A 32 -10.66 11.70 -1.06
N VAL A 33 -9.56 11.34 -0.40
CA VAL A 33 -9.03 9.98 -0.45
C VAL A 33 -8.53 9.57 0.93
N MET A 34 -8.93 8.37 1.37
CA MET A 34 -8.42 7.75 2.58
C MET A 34 -7.68 6.46 2.21
N PRO A 35 -6.34 6.42 2.34
CA PRO A 35 -5.58 5.20 2.12
C PRO A 35 -5.82 4.21 3.26
N VAL A 36 -6.18 2.97 2.91
CA VAL A 36 -6.27 1.87 3.85
C VAL A 36 -4.92 1.16 3.88
N ILE A 37 -4.11 1.50 4.86
CA ILE A 37 -2.75 0.96 5.04
C ILE A 37 -2.78 -0.41 5.71
N GLY A 38 -1.72 -1.21 5.47
CA GLY A 38 -1.48 -2.47 6.18
C GLY A 38 -1.75 -3.74 5.36
N TYR A 39 -2.37 -3.66 4.18
CA TYR A 39 -2.69 -4.83 3.35
C TYR A 39 -1.46 -5.69 3.00
N VAL A 40 -0.32 -5.06 2.76
CA VAL A 40 0.98 -5.72 2.47
C VAL A 40 1.99 -5.59 3.61
N HIS A 41 1.52 -5.37 4.84
CA HIS A 41 2.43 -5.29 5.99
C HIS A 41 3.04 -6.67 6.29
N ARG A 42 4.37 -6.75 6.20
CA ARG A 42 5.15 -7.99 6.34
C ARG A 42 6.02 -8.05 7.60
N GLY A 43 5.97 -7.04 8.48
CA GLY A 43 6.79 -6.99 9.68
C GLY A 43 8.31 -6.96 9.42
N ILE A 44 8.75 -6.34 8.31
CA ILE A 44 10.16 -6.32 7.89
C ILE A 44 11.08 -5.76 8.98
N GLU A 45 10.68 -4.69 9.66
CA GLU A 45 11.47 -4.10 10.75
C GLU A 45 11.70 -5.09 11.89
N LYS A 46 10.65 -5.84 12.28
CA LYS A 46 10.77 -6.87 13.31
C LYS A 46 11.66 -8.03 12.86
N ALA A 47 11.56 -8.41 11.58
CA ALA A 47 12.45 -9.42 11.00
C ALA A 47 13.92 -8.96 10.97
N CYS A 48 14.18 -7.65 10.80
CA CYS A 48 15.52 -7.09 10.87
C CYS A 48 16.15 -7.19 12.27
N GLU A 49 15.36 -7.09 13.35
CA GLU A 49 15.85 -7.24 14.73
C GLU A 49 16.40 -8.65 15.01
N LEU A 50 15.89 -9.66 14.32
CA LEU A 50 16.27 -11.07 14.49
C LEU A 50 17.48 -11.48 13.63
N ASN A 51 17.99 -10.57 12.79
CA ASN A 51 18.95 -10.86 11.75
C ASN A 51 20.20 -9.99 11.86
N THR A 52 21.31 -10.48 11.28
CA THR A 52 22.54 -9.70 11.16
C THR A 52 22.44 -8.71 10.00
N ILE A 53 23.23 -7.62 10.05
CA ILE A 53 23.25 -6.57 9.03
C ILE A 53 23.40 -7.15 7.61
N ARG A 54 24.30 -8.13 7.41
CA ARG A 54 24.51 -8.75 6.09
C ARG A 54 23.27 -9.45 5.53
N LYS A 55 22.46 -10.07 6.39
CA LYS A 55 21.18 -10.67 5.98
C LYS A 55 20.12 -9.61 5.71
N ASN A 56 20.13 -8.54 6.51
CA ASN A 56 19.17 -7.45 6.37
C ASN A 56 19.30 -6.75 5.02
N VAL A 57 20.49 -6.67 4.40
CA VAL A 57 20.66 -6.10 3.05
C VAL A 57 19.70 -6.75 2.04
N PHE A 58 19.64 -8.07 1.98
CA PHE A 58 18.75 -8.79 1.06
C PHE A 58 17.26 -8.69 1.45
N LEU A 59 16.98 -8.49 2.73
CA LEU A 59 15.62 -8.32 3.23
C LEU A 59 15.06 -6.94 2.88
N VAL A 60 15.86 -5.88 3.05
CA VAL A 60 15.42 -4.49 2.79
C VAL A 60 15.23 -4.21 1.31
N GLU A 61 15.95 -4.88 0.42
CA GLU A 61 15.71 -4.83 -1.04
C GLU A 61 14.29 -5.24 -1.42
N ARG A 62 13.59 -5.99 -0.56
CA ARG A 62 12.21 -6.45 -0.82
C ARG A 62 11.14 -5.50 -0.27
N ILE A 63 11.50 -4.32 0.25
CA ILE A 63 10.53 -3.33 0.74
C ILE A 63 9.68 -2.80 -0.43
N CYS A 64 10.33 -2.32 -1.49
CA CYS A 64 9.69 -1.98 -2.76
C CYS A 64 9.70 -3.21 -3.67
N GLY A 65 8.55 -3.59 -4.23
CA GLY A 65 8.45 -4.75 -5.13
C GLY A 65 8.90 -4.47 -6.57
N ILE A 66 9.09 -3.19 -6.91
CA ILE A 66 9.42 -2.72 -8.26
C ILE A 66 10.79 -2.03 -8.38
N CYS A 67 11.45 -1.74 -7.25
CA CYS A 67 12.67 -0.92 -7.20
C CYS A 67 13.94 -1.74 -6.91
N SER A 68 13.83 -3.07 -6.87
CA SER A 68 14.93 -3.99 -6.61
C SER A 68 15.79 -4.23 -7.86
#